data_AF-A0A5B1M041-F1
#
_entry.id   AF-A0A5B1M041-F1
#
_cell.length_a   1.000
_cell.length_b   1.000
_cell.length_c   1.000
_cell.angle_alpha   90.00
_cell.angle_beta   90.00
_cell.angle_gamma   90.00
#
_symmetry.space_group_name_H-M   'P 1'
#
loop_
_entity.id
_entity.type
_entity.pdbx_description
1 polymer ?
#
loop_
_entity_poly.entity_id
_entity_poly.type
_entity_poly.pdbx_seq_one_letter_code
_entity_poly.pdbx_strand_id
1 'polypeptide(L)'
;MRPPHRGYLALLGSQRPGQSDVPTGTFTSITAGANHACGLATDSTIECWGANSWGKASPPTGRFRSVEAGANHTCGLRASGDLICWGRNQAGQTSVPPWFG
;
A
#
# COMPACT_ATOMS: atom_id res chain seq x y z
N MET A 1 16.10 18.46 -21.93
CA MET A 1 15.30 17.24 -21.76
C MET A 1 15.57 16.71 -20.37
N ARG A 2 14.56 16.68 -19.49
CA ARG A 2 14.72 16.31 -18.07
C ARG A 2 14.49 14.79 -17.95
N PRO A 3 15.44 13.99 -17.44
CA PRO A 3 15.24 12.55 -17.31
C PRO A 3 14.11 12.26 -16.31
N PRO A 4 13.36 11.15 -16.47
CA PRO A 4 12.34 10.74 -15.53
C PRO A 4 13.00 10.46 -14.17
N HIS A 5 12.48 11.10 -13.12
CA HIS A 5 12.96 10.96 -11.75
C HIS A 5 12.75 9.52 -11.28
N ARG A 6 13.82 8.72 -11.32
CA ARG A 6 13.87 7.39 -10.69
C ARG A 6 14.00 7.60 -9.18
N GLY A 7 12.87 7.83 -8.51
CA GLY A 7 12.81 7.89 -7.05
C GLY A 7 13.01 6.50 -6.46
N TYR A 8 14.26 6.09 -6.22
CA TYR A 8 14.55 4.93 -5.37
C TYR A 8 14.51 5.38 -3.91
N LEU A 9 13.38 5.15 -3.24
CA LEU A 9 13.31 5.21 -1.78
C LEU A 9 13.72 3.84 -1.23
N ALA A 10 14.96 3.77 -0.74
CA ALA A 10 15.44 2.63 0.03
C ALA A 10 14.69 2.57 1.37
N LEU A 11 13.94 1.50 1.59
CA LEU A 11 13.34 1.20 2.89
C LEU A 11 14.48 0.85 3.87
N LEU A 12 14.81 1.77 4.78
CA LEU A 12 15.77 1.52 5.86
C LEU A 12 15.06 0.71 6.97
N GLY A 13 15.06 -0.63 6.86
CA GLY A 13 14.45 -1.52 7.86
C GLY A 13 14.64 -3.02 7.54
N SER A 14 14.67 -3.86 8.59
CA SER A 14 15.03 -5.28 8.61
C SER A 14 14.64 -6.10 7.37
N GLN A 15 15.65 -6.53 6.60
CA GLN A 15 15.50 -7.27 5.34
C GLN A 15 14.84 -8.65 5.55
N ARG A 16 13.52 -8.71 5.37
CA ARG A 16 12.77 -9.97 5.23
C ARG A 16 12.58 -10.27 3.73
N PRO A 17 12.49 -11.55 3.31
CA PRO A 17 12.38 -11.90 1.89
C PRO A 17 11.23 -11.15 1.19
N GLY A 18 11.49 -10.57 0.01
CA GLY A 18 10.48 -9.90 -0.81
C GLY A 18 10.22 -8.42 -0.51
N GLN A 19 10.77 -7.85 0.56
CA GLN A 19 10.56 -6.42 0.87
C GLN A 19 11.39 -5.47 -0.01
N SER A 20 12.57 -5.93 -0.45
CA SER A 20 13.45 -5.22 -1.39
C SER A 20 13.06 -5.43 -2.86
N ASP A 21 12.18 -6.39 -3.13
CA ASP A 21 11.80 -6.77 -4.48
C ASP A 21 10.61 -5.92 -4.93
N VAL A 22 10.89 -4.63 -5.14
CA VAL A 22 9.89 -3.67 -5.63
C VAL A 22 9.44 -4.11 -7.03
N PRO A 23 8.13 -4.24 -7.30
CA PRO A 23 7.63 -4.56 -8.62
C PRO A 23 8.11 -3.56 -9.68
N THR A 24 8.32 -4.06 -10.90
CA THR A 24 8.64 -3.20 -12.04
C THR A 24 7.42 -2.37 -12.39
N GLY A 25 7.52 -1.05 -12.28
CA GLY A 25 6.41 -0.14 -12.58
C GLY A 25 6.76 1.31 -12.28
N THR A 26 5.84 2.22 -12.60
CA THR A 26 5.94 3.62 -12.16
C THR A 26 4.88 3.86 -11.10
N PHE A 27 5.33 4.31 -9.93
CA PHE A 27 4.47 4.64 -8.81
C PHE A 27 4.39 6.15 -8.63
N THR A 28 3.19 6.64 -8.35
CA THR A 28 2.91 8.03 -8.00
C THR A 28 3.13 8.28 -6.51
N SER A 29 2.98 7.26 -5.68
CA SER A 29 3.31 7.27 -4.25
C SER A 29 3.67 5.87 -3.76
N ILE A 30 4.42 5.81 -2.66
CA ILE A 30 4.81 4.56 -1.98
C ILE A 30 4.61 4.78 -0.47
N THR A 31 4.17 3.73 0.22
CA THR A 31 3.99 3.68 1.68
C THR A 31 4.58 2.40 2.24
N ALA A 32 5.03 2.43 3.49
CA ALA A 32 5.69 1.31 4.15
C ALA A 32 5.01 0.99 5.49
N GLY A 33 4.66 -0.28 5.68
CA GLY A 33 4.24 -0.85 6.95
C GLY A 33 5.41 -1.47 7.70
N ALA A 34 5.13 -2.38 8.65
CA ALA A 34 6.18 -2.99 9.47
C ALA A 34 7.12 -3.92 8.69
N ASN A 35 6.58 -4.69 7.74
CA ASN A 35 7.33 -5.65 6.92
C ASN A 35 6.67 -5.87 5.55
N HIS A 36 5.86 -4.91 5.11
CA HIS A 36 5.28 -4.84 3.77
C HIS A 36 5.33 -3.40 3.28
N ALA A 37 5.24 -3.20 1.97
CA ALA A 37 5.11 -1.90 1.35
C ALA A 37 4.02 -1.96 0.28
N CYS A 38 3.45 -0.80 -0.03
CA CYS A 38 2.47 -0.65 -1.09
C CYS A 38 2.79 0.59 -1.91
N GLY A 39 2.50 0.55 -3.21
CA GLY A 39 2.64 1.66 -4.13
C GLY A 39 1.33 1.92 -4.88
N LEU A 40 1.04 3.19 -5.13
CA LEU A 40 -0.03 3.61 -6.03
C LEU A 40 0.56 3.78 -7.43
N ALA A 41 0.23 2.89 -8.35
CA ALA A 41 0.68 2.93 -9.72
C ALA A 41 0.06 4.09 -10.51
N THR A 42 0.66 4.48 -11.63
CA THR A 42 0.16 5.57 -12.50
C THR A 42 -1.19 5.28 -13.14
N ASP A 43 -1.60 4.02 -13.23
CA ASP A 43 -2.93 3.60 -13.68
C ASP A 43 -3.99 3.62 -12.56
N SER A 44 -3.63 4.15 -11.39
CA SER A 44 -4.44 4.23 -10.17
C SER A 44 -4.72 2.88 -9.50
N THR A 45 -3.97 1.82 -9.80
CA THR A 45 -4.03 0.56 -9.05
C THR A 45 -3.04 0.55 -7.89
N ILE A 46 -3.28 -0.32 -6.90
CA ILE A 46 -2.35 -0.52 -5.78
C ILE A 46 -1.61 -1.84 -5.98
N GLU A 47 -0.30 -1.81 -5.85
CA GLU A 47 0.54 -3.00 -5.75
C GLU A 47 1.21 -3.03 -4.38
N CYS A 48 1.19 -4.18 -3.72
CA CYS A 48 1.85 -4.37 -2.44
C CYS A 48 2.83 -5.54 -2.50
N TRP A 49 3.94 -5.42 -1.77
CA TRP A 49 5.00 -6.43 -1.71
C TRP A 49 5.56 -6.58 -0.28
N GLY A 50 6.33 -7.65 -0.06
CA GLY A 50 6.81 -8.06 1.26
C GLY A 50 5.87 -9.04 1.97
N ALA A 51 5.87 -9.03 3.30
CA ALA A 51 5.17 -10.02 4.10
C ALA A 51 3.65 -9.88 4.00
N ASN A 52 2.98 -10.98 3.66
CA ASN A 52 1.54 -11.00 3.42
C ASN A 52 0.71 -11.70 4.52
N SER A 53 1.23 -11.78 5.75
CA SER A 53 0.42 -12.26 6.87
C SER A 53 -0.85 -11.40 7.03
N TRP A 54 -2.00 -12.04 7.26
CA TRP A 54 -3.32 -11.40 7.29
C TRP A 54 -3.80 -10.79 5.96
N GLY A 55 -3.10 -11.04 4.85
CA GLY A 55 -3.47 -10.47 3.54
C GLY A 55 -3.14 -9.00 3.38
N LYS A 56 -2.31 -8.41 4.25
CA LYS A 56 -2.00 -6.95 4.24
C LYS A 56 -1.26 -6.46 2.99
N ALA A 57 -0.64 -7.38 2.25
CA ALA A 57 -0.01 -7.13 0.94
C ALA A 57 -0.87 -7.69 -0.22
N SER A 58 -2.15 -7.98 0.00
CA SER A 58 -3.12 -8.36 -1.04
C SER A 58 -4.17 -7.25 -1.19
N PRO A 59 -3.87 -6.20 -1.97
CA PRO A 59 -4.78 -5.08 -2.15
C PRO A 59 -6.08 -5.53 -2.84
N PRO A 60 -7.24 -4.96 -2.48
CA PRO A 60 -8.47 -5.12 -3.24
C PRO A 60 -8.32 -4.60 -4.67
N THR A 61 -9.06 -5.20 -5.60
CA THR A 61 -9.11 -4.70 -6.98
C THR A 61 -9.85 -3.37 -7.06
N GLY A 62 -9.47 -2.53 -8.01
CA GLY A 62 -10.11 -1.24 -8.28
C GLY A 62 -9.13 -0.10 -8.46
N ARG A 63 -9.67 1.12 -8.54
CA ARG A 63 -8.90 2.36 -8.69
C ARG A 63 -8.89 3.16 -7.38
N PHE A 64 -7.74 3.73 -7.07
CA PHE A 64 -7.46 4.42 -5.83
C PHE A 64 -6.84 5.79 -6.07
N ARG A 65 -7.03 6.68 -5.10
CA ARG A 65 -6.44 8.03 -5.08
C ARG A 65 -5.27 8.11 -4.10
N SER A 66 -5.26 7.27 -3.08
CA SER A 66 -4.18 7.19 -2.09
C SER A 66 -4.16 5.82 -1.42
N VAL A 67 -3.01 5.47 -0.86
CA VAL A 67 -2.77 4.25 -0.09
C VAL A 67 -1.87 4.57 1.10
N GLU A 68 -2.15 3.98 2.25
CA GLU A 68 -1.37 4.11 3.48
C GLU A 68 -1.23 2.75 4.18
N ALA A 69 -0.01 2.37 4.54
CA ALA A 69 0.29 1.12 5.23
C ALA A 69 0.52 1.37 6.73
N GLY A 70 -0.24 0.66 7.56
CA GLY A 70 0.05 0.52 8.99
C GLY A 70 0.94 -0.69 9.28
N ALA A 71 1.11 -1.05 10.57
CA ALA A 71 2.00 -2.15 10.94
C ALA A 71 1.59 -3.52 10.36
N ASN A 72 0.28 -3.83 10.38
CA ASN A 72 -0.26 -5.12 9.93
C ASN A 72 -1.54 -5.00 9.10
N HIS A 73 -1.84 -3.80 8.62
CA HIS A 73 -2.99 -3.49 7.78
C HIS A 73 -2.60 -2.41 6.77
N THR A 74 -3.43 -2.23 5.75
CA THR A 74 -3.28 -1.20 4.74
C THR A 74 -4.66 -0.62 4.45
N CYS A 75 -4.73 0.68 4.20
CA CYS A 75 -5.94 1.36 3.83
C CYS A 75 -5.75 2.10 2.50
N GLY A 76 -6.82 2.20 1.72
CA GLY A 76 -6.84 2.90 0.45
C GLY A 76 -8.11 3.72 0.31
N LEU A 77 -7.97 4.93 -0.25
CA LEU A 77 -9.09 5.77 -0.67
C LEU A 77 -9.43 5.43 -2.12
N ARG A 78 -10.61 4.88 -2.38
CA ARG A 78 -11.05 4.57 -3.73
C ARG A 78 -11.28 5.83 -4.55
N ALA A 79 -11.22 5.70 -5.87
CA ALA A 79 -11.60 6.78 -6.79
C ALA A 79 -13.06 7.24 -6.60
N SER A 80 -13.94 6.34 -6.15
CA SER A 80 -15.34 6.65 -5.78
C SER A 80 -15.48 7.53 -4.53
N GLY A 81 -14.43 7.62 -3.69
CA GLY A 81 -14.46 8.34 -2.42
C GLY A 81 -14.55 7.43 -1.19
N ASP A 82 -14.86 6.15 -1.36
CA ASP A 82 -14.95 5.20 -0.24
C ASP A 82 -13.58 4.83 0.31
N LEU A 83 -13.49 4.69 1.63
CA LEU A 83 -12.30 4.17 2.30
C LEU A 83 -12.43 2.66 2.49
N ILE A 84 -11.37 1.92 2.15
CA ILE A 84 -11.29 0.47 2.39
C ILE A 84 -9.97 0.14 3.06
N CYS A 85 -10.05 -0.63 4.15
CA CYS A 85 -8.89 -1.16 4.84
C CYS A 85 -8.89 -2.69 4.78
N TRP A 86 -7.70 -3.29 4.68
CA TRP A 86 -7.48 -4.74 4.64
C TRP A 86 -6.27 -5.13 5.47
N GLY A 87 -6.19 -6.40 5.87
CA GLY A 87 -5.15 -6.91 6.76
C GLY A 87 -5.67 -7.33 8.13
N ARG A 88 -4.82 -7.24 9.16
CA ARG A 88 -5.16 -7.62 10.54
C ARG A 88 -6.23 -6.69 11.11
N ASN A 89 -7.32 -7.26 11.62
CA ASN A 89 -8.43 -6.50 12.22
C ASN A 89 -8.76 -6.85 13.68
N GLN A 90 -7.87 -7.54 14.40
CA GLN A 90 -8.15 -7.99 15.79
C GLN A 90 -8.42 -6.86 16.79
N ALA A 91 -7.99 -5.64 16.50
CA ALA A 91 -8.23 -4.45 17.32
C ALA A 91 -9.06 -3.38 16.57
N GLY A 92 -9.79 -3.77 15.52
CA GLY A 92 -10.59 -2.83 14.72
C GLY A 92 -9.77 -1.98 13.74
N GLN A 93 -8.54 -2.35 13.40
CA GLN A 93 -7.68 -1.55 12.51
C GLN A 93 -8.23 -1.38 11.10
N THR A 94 -9.06 -2.32 10.62
CA THR A 94 -9.71 -2.22 9.31
C THR A 94 -11.19 -1.85 9.41
N SER A 95 -11.67 -1.52 10.62
CA SER A 95 -13.03 -1.06 10.84
C SER A 95 -13.13 0.43 10.51
N VAL A 96 -13.69 0.73 9.33
CA VAL A 96 -13.98 2.11 8.93
C VAL A 96 -15.14 2.63 9.79
N PRO A 97 -14.99 3.77 10.49
CA PRO A 97 -16.08 4.32 11.29
C PRO A 97 -17.30 4.67 10.43
N PRO A 98 -18.54 4.46 10.93
CA PRO A 98 -19.76 4.59 10.14
C PRO A 98 -20.11 6.02 9.70
N TRP A 99 -19.40 7.03 10.18
CA TRP A 99 -19.57 8.44 9.77
C TRP A 99 -18.61 8.88 8.65
N PHE A 100 -17.76 7.99 8.14
CA PHE A 100 -17.08 8.18 6.86
C PHE A 100 -17.98 7.61 5.75
N GLY A 101 -18.87 8.46 5.19
CA GLY A 101 -19.82 8.12 4.13
C GLY A 101 -20.66 9.32 3.71
#